data_AF-A0A2G2VMJ8-F1
#
_entry.id   AF-A0A2G2VMJ8-F1
#
_cell.length_a   1.000
_cell.length_b   1.000
_cell.length_c   1.000
_cell.angle_alpha   90.00
_cell.angle_beta   90.00
_cell.angle_gamma   90.00
#
_symmetry.space_group_name_H-M   'P 1'
#
loop_
_entity.id
_entity.type
_entity.pdbx_description
1 polymer ?
#
loop_
_entity_poly.entity_id
_entity_poly.type
_entity_poly.pdbx_seq_one_letter_code
_entity_poly.pdbx_strand_id
1 'polypeptide(L)'
;MEGYFSLYYALYALSLVVALTCLVYIQVNMGWALGFGAPVLLMLFATLSIYLGTPFYVKLKPKSSLITSLFQVIVAAYRNRCLRLSPESADILYSCIVQDPQLDLSPDGEAIDPWRLCTVDQVEELKALLKVVPIRLTGVVLAINISQSSFPVLQANTMDRHISSSFEIPAASFDIFAVISGILWIVLYDCLILPVASKLTGKPAYFSTKERMGFDLVFSFLSVLVVAVVEGVRRSIAIKNGHHRRLNQKRRARELDVEQYKQGSL
;
A
#
# COMPACT_ATOMS: atom_id res chain seq x y z
N MET A 1 27.49 -7.15 -2.73
CA MET A 1 26.04 -7.35 -2.94
C MET A 1 25.26 -6.10 -2.54
N GLU A 2 25.57 -5.48 -1.41
CA GLU A 2 24.89 -4.25 -0.92
C GLU A 2 24.89 -3.08 -1.91
N GLY A 3 26.02 -2.81 -2.58
CA GLY A 3 26.11 -1.74 -3.59
C GLY A 3 25.22 -1.96 -4.83
N TYR A 4 25.01 -3.23 -5.24
CA TYR A 4 24.10 -3.56 -6.34
C TYR A 4 22.65 -3.25 -5.97
N PHE A 5 22.21 -3.65 -4.77
CA PHE A 5 20.86 -3.36 -4.30
C PHE A 5 20.63 -1.85 -4.11
N SER A 6 21.60 -1.15 -3.51
CA SER A 6 21.53 0.30 -3.34
C SER A 6 21.41 1.04 -4.68
N LEU A 7 22.25 0.69 -5.67
CA LEU A 7 22.17 1.26 -7.00
C LEU A 7 20.84 0.94 -7.70
N TYR A 8 20.35 -0.29 -7.57
CA TYR A 8 19.05 -0.70 -8.11
C TYR A 8 17.91 0.15 -7.53
N TYR A 9 17.88 0.36 -6.21
CA TYR A 9 16.86 1.21 -5.57
C TYR A 9 16.97 2.68 -6.00
N ALA A 10 18.20 3.20 -6.17
CA ALA A 10 18.42 4.56 -6.65
C ALA A 10 17.94 4.74 -8.10
N LEU A 11 18.24 3.79 -8.99
CA LEU A 11 17.77 3.79 -10.38
C LEU A 11 16.24 3.67 -10.46
N TYR A 12 15.64 2.84 -9.62
CA TYR A 12 14.18 2.72 -9.53
C TYR A 12 13.53 4.05 -9.09
N ALA A 13 14.05 4.69 -8.04
CA ALA A 13 13.55 5.98 -7.58
C ALA A 13 13.66 7.07 -8.66
N LEU A 14 14.79 7.13 -9.38
CA LEU A 14 14.96 8.04 -10.51
C LEU A 14 13.97 7.74 -11.63
N SER A 15 13.77 6.46 -11.96
CA SER A 15 12.83 6.04 -13.00
C SER A 15 11.39 6.44 -12.67
N LEU A 16 10.99 6.37 -11.39
CA LEU A 16 9.68 6.78 -10.93
C LEU A 16 9.46 8.29 -11.11
N VAL A 17 10.46 9.11 -10.75
CA VAL A 17 10.44 10.56 -10.95
C VAL A 17 10.34 10.92 -12.43
N VAL A 18 11.11 10.24 -13.29
CA VAL A 18 11.06 10.43 -14.75
C VAL A 18 9.71 10.01 -15.33
N ALA A 19 9.13 8.90 -14.86
CA ALA A 19 7.81 8.46 -15.31
C ALA A 19 6.71 9.46 -14.95
N LEU A 20 6.66 9.92 -13.69
CA LEU A 20 5.62 10.85 -13.21
C LEU A 20 5.73 12.27 -13.81
N THR A 21 6.87 12.60 -14.41
CA THR A 21 7.09 13.87 -15.11
C THR A 21 6.97 13.70 -16.61
N CYS A 22 7.89 12.97 -17.22
CA CYS A 22 8.03 12.89 -18.67
C CYS A 22 6.90 12.10 -19.32
N LEU A 23 6.54 10.91 -18.80
CA LEU A 23 5.45 10.12 -19.38
C LEU A 23 4.10 10.80 -19.18
N VAL A 24 3.85 11.36 -17.99
CA VAL A 24 2.61 12.10 -17.71
C VAL A 24 2.51 13.36 -18.59
N TYR A 25 3.62 14.06 -18.81
CA TYR A 25 3.66 15.20 -19.73
C TYR A 25 3.33 14.78 -21.16
N ILE A 26 3.90 13.67 -21.65
CA ILE A 26 3.60 13.14 -22.99
C ILE A 26 2.11 12.77 -23.09
N GLN A 27 1.55 12.11 -22.07
CA GLN A 27 0.13 11.72 -22.04
C GLN A 27 -0.81 12.92 -22.17
N VAL A 28 -0.51 14.02 -21.48
CA VAL A 28 -1.38 15.21 -21.43
C VAL A 28 -1.17 16.13 -22.63
N ASN A 29 0.07 16.31 -23.09
CA ASN A 29 0.38 17.31 -24.13
C ASN A 29 0.53 16.73 -25.55
N MET A 30 1.00 15.48 -25.68
CA MET A 30 1.23 14.84 -27.00
C MET A 30 0.18 13.77 -27.35
N GLY A 31 -0.76 13.52 -26.43
CA GLY A 31 -1.90 12.65 -26.64
C GLY A 31 -1.71 11.23 -26.12
N TRP A 32 -2.86 10.56 -25.98
CA TRP A 32 -2.98 9.30 -25.25
C TRP A 32 -2.30 8.14 -25.98
N ALA A 33 -2.34 8.14 -27.32
CA ALA A 33 -1.70 7.10 -28.13
C ALA A 33 -0.18 7.05 -27.91
N LEU A 34 0.50 8.20 -27.88
CA LEU A 34 1.94 8.27 -27.64
C LEU A 34 2.28 7.93 -26.18
N GLY A 35 1.46 8.41 -25.25
CA GLY A 35 1.63 8.20 -23.81
C GLY A 35 1.49 6.74 -23.36
N PHE A 36 0.57 5.98 -23.94
CA PHE A 36 0.45 4.54 -23.66
C PHE A 36 1.33 3.67 -24.56
N GLY A 37 1.68 4.14 -25.76
CA GLY A 37 2.60 3.42 -26.65
C GLY A 37 4.01 3.28 -26.07
N ALA A 38 4.53 4.32 -25.41
CA ALA A 38 5.87 4.30 -24.82
C ALA A 38 6.07 3.18 -23.76
N PRO A 39 5.20 3.02 -22.73
CA PRO A 39 5.28 1.89 -21.80
C PRO A 39 5.17 0.51 -22.46
N VAL A 40 4.33 0.35 -23.48
CA VAL A 40 4.18 -0.92 -24.21
C VAL A 40 5.50 -1.30 -24.89
N LEU A 41 6.14 -0.36 -25.58
CA LEU A 41 7.42 -0.60 -26.23
C LEU A 41 8.53 -0.93 -25.22
N LEU A 42 8.58 -0.21 -24.09
CA LEU A 42 9.53 -0.48 -23.01
C LEU A 42 9.32 -1.88 -22.40
N MET A 43 8.07 -2.28 -22.20
CA MET A 43 7.73 -3.59 -21.63
C MET A 43 8.05 -4.73 -22.61
N LEU A 44 7.83 -4.53 -23.91
CA LEU A 44 8.26 -5.48 -24.95
C LEU A 44 9.79 -5.62 -24.96
N PHE A 45 10.52 -4.51 -24.92
CA PHE A 45 11.98 -4.52 -24.86
C PHE A 45 12.50 -5.25 -23.61
N ALA A 46 11.92 -4.97 -22.44
CA ALA A 46 12.28 -5.65 -21.19
C ALA A 46 12.03 -7.16 -21.27
N THR A 47 10.90 -7.57 -21.84
CA THR A 47 10.55 -8.99 -22.02
C THR A 47 11.54 -9.70 -22.95
N LEU A 48 11.90 -9.08 -24.08
CA LEU A 48 12.90 -9.61 -25.00
C LEU A 48 14.28 -9.73 -24.33
N SER A 49 14.67 -8.74 -23.53
CA SER A 49 15.92 -8.78 -22.77
C SER A 49 15.95 -9.93 -21.77
N ILE A 50 14.85 -10.19 -21.06
CA ILE A 50 14.73 -11.33 -20.14
C ILE A 50 14.83 -12.65 -20.92
N TYR A 51 14.13 -12.74 -22.06
CA TYR A 51 14.15 -13.95 -22.89
C TYR A 51 15.56 -14.27 -23.38
N LEU A 52 16.29 -13.28 -23.90
CA LEU A 52 17.70 -13.40 -24.30
C LEU A 52 18.63 -13.71 -23.11
N GLY A 53 18.28 -13.27 -21.90
CA GLY A 53 19.00 -13.55 -20.66
C GLY A 53 18.75 -14.95 -20.09
N THR A 54 17.64 -15.61 -20.43
CA THR A 54 17.25 -16.97 -19.97
C THR A 54 18.40 -17.99 -19.89
N PRO A 55 19.29 -18.14 -20.89
CA PRO A 55 20.39 -19.10 -20.81
C PRO A 55 21.42 -18.81 -19.69
N PHE A 56 21.52 -17.56 -19.23
CA PHE A 56 22.45 -17.17 -18.16
C PHE A 56 21.84 -17.30 -16.76
N TYR A 57 20.53 -17.56 -16.63
CA TYR A 57 19.88 -17.69 -15.34
C TYR A 57 20.04 -19.11 -14.75
N VAL A 58 20.52 -19.18 -13.51
CA VAL A 58 20.54 -20.42 -12.72
C VAL A 58 19.12 -20.73 -12.25
N LYS A 59 18.52 -21.81 -12.78
CA LYS A 59 17.18 -22.25 -12.43
C LYS A 59 17.22 -23.06 -11.14
N LEU A 60 16.76 -22.47 -10.04
CA LEU A 60 16.58 -23.16 -8.76
C LEU A 60 15.39 -24.12 -8.86
N LYS A 61 15.49 -25.30 -8.23
CA LYS A 61 14.36 -26.24 -8.15
C LYS A 61 13.17 -25.56 -7.45
N PRO A 62 11.94 -25.73 -7.95
CA PRO A 62 10.77 -25.13 -7.32
C PRO A 62 10.63 -25.68 -5.90
N LYS A 63 10.76 -24.81 -4.90
CA LYS A 63 10.34 -25.12 -3.53
C LYS A 63 8.82 -25.29 -3.54
N SER A 64 8.28 -26.22 -2.75
CA SER A 64 6.82 -26.40 -2.63
C SER A 64 6.14 -25.07 -2.30
N SER A 65 4.95 -24.86 -2.86
CA SER A 65 4.21 -23.60 -2.67
C SER A 65 3.91 -23.39 -1.19
N LEU A 66 4.40 -22.28 -0.63
CA LEU A 66 4.12 -21.85 0.74
C LEU A 66 2.61 -21.73 1.00
N ILE A 67 1.82 -21.44 -0.03
CA ILE A 67 0.37 -21.34 0.12
C ILE A 67 -0.23 -22.75 0.32
N THR A 68 0.25 -23.73 -0.43
CA THR A 68 -0.23 -25.11 -0.34
C THR A 68 0.09 -25.71 1.04
N SER A 69 1.27 -25.45 1.60
CA SER A 69 1.61 -25.88 2.97
C SER A 69 0.71 -25.22 4.03
N LEU A 70 0.33 -23.96 3.87
CA LEU A 70 -0.60 -23.29 4.80
C LEU A 70 -2.00 -23.93 4.77
N PHE A 71 -2.51 -24.26 3.58
CA PHE A 71 -3.80 -24.95 3.45
C PHE A 71 -3.76 -26.36 4.04
N GLN A 72 -2.65 -27.08 3.85
CA GLN A 72 -2.42 -28.40 4.45
C GLN A 72 -2.54 -28.34 5.98
N VAL A 73 -1.89 -27.35 6.62
CA VAL A 73 -1.96 -27.16 8.08
C VAL A 73 -3.38 -26.87 8.55
N ILE A 74 -4.13 -26.03 7.85
CA ILE A 74 -5.52 -25.70 8.21
C ILE A 74 -6.41 -26.95 8.09
N VAL A 75 -6.27 -27.71 7.01
CA VAL A 75 -7.09 -28.91 6.74
C VAL A 75 -6.76 -30.02 7.74
N ALA A 76 -5.48 -30.26 8.01
CA ALA A 76 -5.05 -31.25 9.00
C ALA A 76 -5.52 -30.88 10.41
N ALA A 77 -5.42 -29.61 10.81
CA ALA A 77 -5.92 -29.12 12.09
C ALA A 77 -7.45 -29.27 12.21
N TYR A 78 -8.20 -28.97 11.14
CA TYR A 78 -9.65 -29.14 11.13
C TYR A 78 -10.07 -30.61 11.21
N ARG A 79 -9.36 -31.50 10.52
CA ARG A 79 -9.65 -32.94 10.50
C ARG A 79 -9.33 -33.63 11.83
N ASN A 80 -8.32 -33.15 12.55
CA ASN A 80 -7.86 -33.70 13.83
C ASN A 80 -8.56 -33.08 15.06
N ARG A 81 -9.47 -32.11 14.86
CA ARG A 81 -10.26 -31.42 15.90
C ARG A 81 -11.10 -32.34 16.81
N CYS A 82 -11.52 -33.51 16.32
CA CYS A 82 -12.47 -34.39 17.02
C CYS A 82 -11.81 -35.57 17.78
N LEU A 83 -10.48 -35.58 17.91
CA LEU A 83 -9.78 -36.62 18.66
C LEU A 83 -9.86 -36.31 20.16
N ARG A 84 -10.40 -37.25 20.96
CA ARG A 84 -10.39 -37.16 22.43
C ARG A 84 -8.99 -37.48 22.93
N LEU A 85 -8.41 -36.54 23.67
CA LEU A 85 -7.03 -36.60 24.13
C LEU A 85 -7.00 -36.92 25.63
N SER A 86 -6.17 -37.89 26.01
CA SER A 86 -5.92 -38.24 27.41
C SER A 86 -4.98 -37.20 28.04
N PRO A 87 -5.24 -36.70 29.26
CA PRO A 87 -4.53 -35.56 29.86
C PRO A 87 -3.03 -35.79 30.15
N GLU A 88 -2.54 -37.02 30.11
CA GLU A 88 -1.12 -37.36 30.35
C GLU A 88 -0.20 -37.07 29.15
N SER A 89 -0.78 -36.80 27.98
CA SER A 89 -0.04 -36.58 26.73
C SER A 89 0.05 -35.10 26.33
N ALA A 90 -0.55 -34.19 27.10
CA ALA A 90 -0.81 -32.81 26.71
C ALA A 90 0.46 -31.97 26.41
N ASP A 91 1.60 -32.30 27.02
CA ASP A 91 2.87 -31.60 26.77
C ASP A 91 3.60 -32.06 25.50
N ILE A 92 3.36 -33.30 25.05
CA ILE A 92 3.99 -33.88 23.84
C ILE A 92 3.13 -33.61 22.59
N LEU A 93 1.86 -33.28 22.79
CA LEU A 93 0.82 -33.26 21.76
C LEU A 93 0.72 -31.94 20.96
N TYR A 94 1.59 -30.98 21.21
CA TYR A 94 1.68 -29.79 20.34
C TYR A 94 2.44 -30.06 19.03
N SER A 95 3.06 -31.24 18.90
CA SER A 95 3.67 -31.71 17.64
C SER A 95 3.03 -33.04 17.23
N CYS A 96 2.26 -33.01 16.16
CA CYS A 96 2.03 -34.17 15.28
C CYS A 96 1.41 -35.40 15.98
N ILE A 97 0.09 -35.59 15.88
CA ILE A 97 -0.51 -36.90 16.19
C ILE A 97 -0.07 -37.88 15.09
N VAL A 98 1.13 -38.43 15.28
CA VAL A 98 1.63 -39.61 14.57
C VAL A 98 0.85 -40.77 15.14
N GLN A 99 -0.02 -41.36 14.33
CA GLN A 99 -0.87 -42.48 14.76
C GLN A 99 -0.08 -43.79 14.64
N ASP A 100 0.84 -43.87 13.65
CA ASP A 100 1.83 -44.94 13.51
C ASP A 100 3.17 -44.40 12.95
N PRO A 101 4.30 -44.46 13.71
CA PRO A 101 5.60 -43.92 13.28
C PRO A 101 6.18 -44.57 12.02
N GLN A 102 5.78 -45.80 11.73
CA GLN A 102 6.24 -46.58 10.56
C GLN A 102 5.39 -46.31 9.30
N LEU A 103 4.18 -45.75 9.46
CA LEU A 103 3.22 -45.55 8.36
C LEU A 103 3.09 -44.07 7.95
N ASP A 104 3.39 -43.15 8.87
CA ASP A 104 3.15 -41.71 8.68
C ASP A 104 4.43 -40.91 8.38
N LEU A 105 5.63 -41.49 8.57
CA LEU A 105 6.92 -40.84 8.33
C LEU A 105 7.78 -41.57 7.29
N SER A 106 8.37 -40.79 6.38
CA SER A 106 9.45 -41.22 5.50
C SER A 106 10.73 -41.48 6.33
N PRO A 107 11.68 -42.33 5.89
CA PRO A 107 12.97 -42.54 6.58
C PRO A 107 13.77 -41.26 6.89
N ASP A 108 13.49 -40.15 6.20
CA ASP A 108 14.09 -38.82 6.42
C ASP A 108 13.36 -37.97 7.49
N GLY A 109 12.28 -38.48 8.11
CA GLY A 109 11.50 -37.78 9.13
C GLY A 109 10.43 -36.81 8.58
N GLU A 110 10.16 -36.82 7.27
CA GLU A 110 9.07 -36.05 6.66
C GLU A 110 7.73 -36.81 6.65
N ALA A 111 6.62 -36.08 6.74
CA ALA A 111 5.27 -36.64 6.69
C ALA A 111 4.96 -37.27 5.32
N ILE A 112 4.49 -38.51 5.31
CA ILE A 112 4.10 -39.24 4.08
C ILE A 112 2.86 -38.62 3.43
N ASP A 113 1.89 -38.15 4.22
CA ASP A 113 0.72 -37.40 3.74
C ASP A 113 0.63 -36.03 4.44
N PRO A 114 1.09 -34.95 3.78
CA PRO A 114 1.07 -33.59 4.32
C PRO A 114 -0.33 -33.06 4.69
N TRP A 115 -1.40 -33.68 4.18
CA TRP A 115 -2.78 -33.31 4.46
C TRP A 115 -3.36 -33.99 5.71
N ARG A 116 -2.67 -34.99 6.25
CA ARG A 116 -3.04 -35.68 7.50
C ARG A 116 -2.08 -35.36 8.65
N LEU A 117 -0.80 -35.19 8.33
CA LEU A 117 0.25 -34.89 9.29
C LEU A 117 1.05 -33.66 8.82
N CYS A 118 1.16 -32.64 9.66
CA CYS A 118 1.92 -31.43 9.36
C CYS A 118 3.17 -31.33 10.21
N THR A 119 4.27 -30.85 9.62
CA THR A 119 5.54 -30.62 10.33
C THR A 119 5.42 -29.42 11.26
N VAL A 120 6.17 -29.44 12.38
CA VAL A 120 6.21 -28.36 13.37
C VAL A 120 6.55 -27.01 12.72
N ASP A 121 7.49 -27.00 11.79
CA ASP A 121 7.89 -25.81 11.05
C ASP A 121 6.72 -25.15 10.29
N GLN A 122 5.86 -25.96 9.64
CA GLN A 122 4.69 -25.44 8.91
C GLN A 122 3.67 -24.81 9.86
N VAL A 123 3.51 -25.38 11.06
CA VAL A 123 2.60 -24.87 12.09
C VAL A 123 3.14 -23.57 12.68
N GLU A 124 4.45 -23.48 12.95
CA GLU A 124 5.10 -22.26 13.44
C GLU A 124 5.04 -21.14 12.41
N GLU A 125 5.28 -21.43 11.13
CA GLU A 125 5.11 -20.48 10.03
C GLU A 125 3.68 -19.95 9.95
N LEU A 126 2.66 -20.82 9.99
CA LEU A 126 1.26 -20.39 9.99
C LEU A 126 0.94 -19.53 11.22
N LYS A 127 1.41 -19.92 12.41
CA LYS A 127 1.19 -19.19 13.67
C LYS A 127 1.84 -17.80 13.64
N ALA A 128 3.03 -17.68 13.05
CA ALA A 128 3.69 -16.40 12.84
C ALA A 128 2.90 -15.52 11.87
N LEU A 129 2.41 -16.07 10.75
CA LEU A 129 1.59 -15.33 9.79
C LEU A 129 0.27 -14.86 10.40
N LEU A 130 -0.41 -15.72 11.16
CA LEU A 130 -1.69 -15.41 11.80
C LEU A 130 -1.57 -14.29 12.84
N LYS A 131 -0.39 -14.13 13.45
CA LYS A 131 -0.05 -12.98 14.32
C LYS A 131 0.22 -11.69 13.54
N VAL A 132 0.70 -11.78 12.30
CA VAL A 132 1.02 -10.61 11.44
C VAL A 132 -0.21 -10.11 10.67
N VAL A 133 -1.19 -10.98 10.41
CA VAL A 133 -2.43 -10.64 9.69
C VAL A 133 -3.20 -9.48 10.34
N PRO A 134 -3.48 -9.47 11.67
CA PRO A 134 -4.14 -8.35 12.33
C PRO A 134 -3.39 -7.02 12.16
N ILE A 135 -2.06 -7.05 12.21
CA ILE A 135 -1.22 -5.86 12.03
C ILE A 135 -1.36 -5.34 10.59
N ARG A 136 -1.29 -6.21 9.58
CA ARG A 136 -1.48 -5.80 8.17
C ARG A 136 -2.91 -5.38 7.84
N LEU A 137 -3.93 -5.90 8.53
CA LEU A 137 -5.31 -5.45 8.38
C LEU A 137 -5.50 -4.01 8.86
N THR A 138 -4.71 -3.54 9.82
CA THR A 138 -4.75 -2.12 10.22
C THR A 138 -4.14 -1.16 9.18
N GLY A 139 -3.18 -1.64 8.38
CA GLY A 139 -2.62 -0.89 7.24
C GLY A 139 -3.56 -0.74 6.04
N VAL A 140 -4.76 -1.34 6.08
CA VAL A 140 -5.78 -1.20 5.03
C VAL A 140 -6.22 0.26 4.87
N VAL A 141 -6.21 1.05 5.94
CA VAL A 141 -6.53 2.49 5.87
C VAL A 141 -5.55 3.23 4.95
N LEU A 142 -4.25 2.93 5.04
CA LEU A 142 -3.25 3.49 4.14
C LEU A 142 -3.49 3.05 2.69
N ALA A 143 -3.82 1.77 2.46
CA ALA A 143 -4.14 1.25 1.13
C ALA A 143 -5.36 1.94 0.49
N ILE A 144 -6.39 2.25 1.30
CA ILE A 144 -7.57 3.02 0.85
C ILE A 144 -7.19 4.46 0.48
N ASN A 145 -6.28 5.10 1.23
CA ASN A 145 -5.81 6.45 0.91
C ASN A 145 -5.00 6.48 -0.39
N ILE A 146 -4.11 5.51 -0.61
CA ILE A 146 -3.32 5.40 -1.85
C ILE A 146 -4.24 5.14 -3.07
N SER A 147 -5.31 4.38 -2.87
CA SER A 147 -6.29 4.07 -3.94
C SER A 147 -7.14 5.28 -4.37
N GLN A 148 -7.13 6.37 -3.61
CA GLN A 148 -7.89 7.60 -3.88
C GLN A 148 -7.07 8.68 -4.64
N SER A 149 -6.10 8.28 -5.46
CA SER A 149 -5.21 9.18 -6.21
C SER A 149 -5.93 10.17 -7.14
N SER A 150 -7.21 9.94 -7.48
CA SER A 150 -8.00 10.83 -8.34
C SER A 150 -8.32 12.19 -7.72
N PHE A 151 -8.50 12.28 -6.40
CA PHE A 151 -8.93 13.53 -5.76
C PHE A 151 -7.87 14.65 -5.82
N PRO A 152 -6.59 14.40 -5.48
CA PRO A 152 -5.54 15.42 -5.63
C PRO A 152 -5.40 15.93 -7.06
N VAL A 153 -5.56 15.06 -8.07
CA VAL A 153 -5.48 15.44 -9.49
C VAL A 153 -6.63 16.36 -9.88
N LEU A 154 -7.85 16.06 -9.43
CA LEU A 154 -9.02 16.92 -9.66
C LEU A 154 -8.86 18.30 -9.00
N GLN A 155 -8.30 18.33 -7.79
CA GLN A 155 -8.01 19.59 -7.10
C GLN A 155 -6.95 20.39 -7.87
N ALA A 156 -5.85 19.75 -8.28
CA ALA A 156 -4.80 20.39 -9.07
C ALA A 156 -5.31 20.96 -10.40
N ASN A 157 -6.27 20.32 -11.06
CA ASN A 157 -6.91 20.85 -12.28
C ASN A 157 -7.66 22.18 -12.06
N THR A 158 -8.07 22.48 -10.83
CA THR A 158 -8.74 23.75 -10.50
C THR A 158 -7.80 24.83 -9.98
N MET A 159 -6.53 24.50 -9.77
CA MET A 159 -5.48 25.42 -9.32
C MET A 159 -4.75 25.99 -10.54
N ASP A 160 -4.14 27.18 -10.39
CA ASP A 160 -3.25 27.69 -11.42
C ASP A 160 -1.96 26.86 -11.43
N ARG A 161 -1.66 26.27 -12.59
CA ARG A 161 -0.54 25.34 -12.81
C ARG A 161 0.55 25.95 -13.69
N HIS A 162 0.48 27.25 -14.00
CA HIS A 162 1.52 27.95 -14.74
C HIS A 162 2.73 28.25 -13.85
N ILE A 163 3.88 27.67 -14.20
CA ILE A 163 5.18 28.04 -13.60
C ILE A 163 5.83 29.19 -14.37
N SER A 164 5.59 29.24 -15.68
CA SER A 164 6.09 30.27 -16.59
C SER A 164 5.01 30.58 -17.61
N SER A 165 5.13 31.70 -18.34
CA SER A 165 4.17 32.11 -19.37
C SER A 165 4.00 31.10 -20.51
N SER A 166 4.93 30.13 -20.64
CA SER A 166 4.91 29.10 -21.67
C SER A 166 4.86 27.66 -21.13
N PHE A 167 4.83 27.46 -19.80
CA PHE A 167 4.93 26.11 -19.22
C PHE A 167 3.88 25.88 -18.13
N GLU A 168 2.97 24.94 -18.43
CA GLU A 168 1.93 24.46 -17.53
C GLU A 168 2.25 23.02 -17.08
N ILE A 169 2.25 22.78 -15.77
CA ILE A 169 2.47 21.43 -15.23
C ILE A 169 1.17 20.62 -15.36
N PRO A 170 1.22 19.38 -15.88
CA PRO A 170 0.07 18.47 -15.85
C PRO A 170 -0.42 18.21 -14.42
N ALA A 171 -1.73 18.31 -14.17
CA ALA A 171 -2.29 18.09 -12.84
C ALA A 171 -1.98 16.69 -12.28
N ALA A 172 -1.88 15.69 -13.15
CA ALA A 172 -1.50 14.33 -12.78
C ALA A 172 -0.03 14.22 -12.29
N SER A 173 0.84 15.17 -12.63
CA SER A 173 2.24 15.19 -12.17
C SER A 173 2.40 15.68 -10.74
N PHE A 174 1.34 16.17 -10.07
CA PHE A 174 1.41 16.64 -8.68
C PHE A 174 1.75 15.51 -7.68
N ASP A 175 1.56 14.24 -8.08
CA ASP A 175 1.98 13.08 -7.29
C ASP A 175 3.51 13.03 -7.06
N ILE A 176 4.29 13.74 -7.90
CA ILE A 176 5.75 13.83 -7.70
C ILE A 176 6.14 14.43 -6.35
N PHE A 177 5.33 15.34 -5.80
CA PHE A 177 5.61 15.94 -4.49
C PHE A 177 5.51 14.89 -3.37
N ALA A 178 4.57 13.94 -3.47
CA ALA A 178 4.45 12.84 -2.53
C ALA A 178 5.66 11.90 -2.63
N VAL A 179 6.11 11.60 -3.85
CA VAL A 179 7.31 10.76 -4.08
C VAL A 179 8.58 11.43 -3.54
N ILE A 180 8.81 12.70 -3.84
CA ILE A 180 9.97 13.45 -3.32
C ILE A 180 9.93 13.53 -1.80
N SER A 181 8.76 13.80 -1.22
CA SER A 181 8.55 13.80 0.23
C SER A 181 8.88 12.43 0.85
N GLY A 182 8.44 11.33 0.22
CA GLY A 182 8.77 9.97 0.65
C GLY A 182 10.27 9.68 0.61
N ILE A 183 10.96 10.09 -0.45
CA ILE A 183 12.43 9.95 -0.56
C ILE A 183 13.12 10.78 0.53
N LEU A 184 12.70 12.04 0.72
CA LEU A 184 13.23 12.91 1.75
C LEU A 184 13.03 12.31 3.14
N TRP A 185 11.86 11.72 3.40
CA TRP A 185 11.57 11.06 4.67
C TRP A 185 12.49 9.87 4.92
N ILE A 186 12.75 9.03 3.91
CA ILE A 186 13.71 7.93 4.01
C ILE A 186 15.11 8.45 4.35
N VAL A 187 15.57 9.49 3.62
CA VAL A 187 16.88 10.11 3.86
C VAL A 187 16.95 10.69 5.28
N LEU A 188 15.92 11.41 5.73
CA LEU A 188 15.85 11.95 7.09
C LEU A 188 15.85 10.83 8.13
N TYR A 189 15.12 9.75 7.89
CA TYR A 189 15.04 8.63 8.80
C TYR A 189 16.41 7.95 8.96
N ASP A 190 17.08 7.65 7.85
CA ASP A 190 18.37 6.95 7.88
C ASP A 190 19.54 7.86 8.28
N CYS A 191 19.54 9.12 7.85
CA CYS A 191 20.66 10.05 8.09
C CYS A 191 20.53 10.86 9.38
N LEU A 192 19.32 11.07 9.91
CA LEU A 192 19.11 11.88 11.10
C LEU A 192 18.57 11.05 12.25
N ILE A 193 17.44 10.38 12.06
CA ILE A 193 16.74 9.70 13.16
C ILE A 193 17.57 8.52 13.68
N LEU A 194 18.10 7.68 12.79
CA LEU A 194 18.91 6.52 13.15
C LEU A 194 20.21 6.87 13.91
N PRO A 195 21.06 7.81 13.41
CA PRO A 195 22.29 8.17 14.14
C PRO A 195 22.01 8.96 15.42
N VAL A 196 20.97 9.80 15.46
CA VAL A 196 20.57 10.50 16.69
C VAL A 196 20.07 9.52 17.74
N ALA A 197 19.21 8.57 17.36
CA ALA A 197 18.78 7.49 18.24
C ALA A 197 19.96 6.66 18.73
N SER A 198 20.91 6.34 17.85
CA SER A 198 22.11 5.60 18.25
C SER A 198 22.99 6.37 19.23
N LYS A 199 23.12 7.69 19.06
CA LYS A 199 23.83 8.57 20.01
C LYS A 199 23.13 8.66 21.37
N LEU A 200 21.79 8.73 21.38
CA LEU A 200 21.00 8.81 22.61
C LEU A 200 20.97 7.48 23.38
N THR A 201 20.90 6.34 22.69
CA THR A 201 20.79 5.01 23.31
C THR A 201 22.17 4.38 23.60
N GLY A 202 23.27 4.95 23.10
CA GLY A 202 24.63 4.45 23.31
C GLY A 202 24.92 3.08 22.67
N LYS A 203 24.01 2.58 21.84
CA LYS A 203 24.06 1.31 21.10
C LYS A 203 23.58 1.57 19.67
N PRO A 204 23.94 0.73 18.67
CA PRO A 204 23.39 0.87 17.32
C PRO A 204 21.87 0.72 17.39
N ALA A 205 21.15 1.85 17.25
CA ALA A 205 19.71 1.90 17.40
C ALA A 205 19.05 1.50 16.09
N TYR A 206 18.57 0.26 16.03
CA TYR A 206 17.69 -0.20 14.97
C TYR A 206 16.28 -0.30 15.56
N PHE A 207 15.39 0.60 15.16
CA PHE A 207 13.98 0.45 15.49
C PHE A 207 13.48 -0.88 14.93
N SER A 208 12.94 -1.72 15.80
CA SER A 208 12.43 -3.04 15.44
C SER A 208 11.33 -2.89 14.39
N THR A 209 11.26 -3.82 13.44
CA THR A 209 10.21 -3.84 12.42
C THR A 209 8.81 -3.79 13.05
N LYS A 210 8.64 -4.38 14.24
CA LYS A 210 7.39 -4.35 15.01
C LYS A 210 7.06 -2.95 15.54
N GLU A 211 8.07 -2.22 16.02
CA GLU A 211 7.90 -0.86 16.54
C GLU A 211 7.58 0.12 15.41
N ARG A 212 8.28 0.02 14.28
CA ARG A 212 7.99 0.82 13.07
C ARG A 212 6.56 0.62 12.56
N MET A 213 6.09 -0.63 12.53
CA MET A 213 4.70 -0.95 12.16
C MET A 213 3.69 -0.37 13.15
N GLY A 214 4.00 -0.34 14.45
CA GLY A 214 3.15 0.28 15.47
C GLY A 214 3.04 1.81 15.34
N PHE A 215 4.14 2.48 15.00
CA PHE A 215 4.14 3.94 14.79
C PHE A 215 3.30 4.36 13.57
N ASP A 216 3.39 3.61 12.47
CA ASP A 216 2.60 3.86 11.26
C ASP A 216 1.10 3.78 11.54
N LEU A 217 0.69 2.84 12.39
CA LEU A 217 -0.70 2.68 12.79
C LEU A 217 -1.23 3.89 13.56
N VAL A 218 -0.51 4.34 14.59
CA VAL A 218 -0.91 5.50 15.39
C VAL A 218 -0.95 6.76 14.52
N PHE A 219 0.05 6.94 13.65
CA PHE A 219 0.13 8.07 12.75
C PHE A 219 -1.02 8.07 11.73
N SER A 220 -1.38 6.91 11.19
CA SER A 220 -2.52 6.75 10.28
C SER A 220 -3.84 7.13 10.93
N PHE A 221 -4.09 6.69 12.18
CA PHE A 221 -5.28 7.08 12.93
C PHE A 221 -5.34 8.59 13.19
N LEU A 222 -4.22 9.20 13.59
CA LEU A 222 -4.14 10.65 13.80
C LEU A 222 -4.37 11.42 12.50
N SER A 223 -3.79 10.97 11.39
CA SER A 223 -3.98 11.57 10.06
C SER A 223 -5.46 11.56 9.66
N VAL A 224 -6.13 10.41 9.74
CA VAL A 224 -7.56 10.29 9.43
C VAL A 224 -8.41 11.16 10.35
N LEU A 225 -8.07 11.25 11.65
CA LEU A 225 -8.76 12.13 12.58
C LEU A 225 -8.63 13.60 12.17
N VAL A 226 -7.42 14.04 11.81
CA VAL A 226 -7.17 15.41 11.32
C VAL A 226 -7.96 15.67 10.05
N VAL A 227 -7.93 14.77 9.07
CA VAL A 227 -8.71 14.88 7.83
C VAL A 227 -10.20 14.98 8.12
N ALA A 228 -10.72 14.15 9.03
CA ALA A 228 -12.14 14.17 9.40
C ALA A 228 -12.55 15.50 10.05
N VAL A 229 -11.70 16.07 10.91
CA VAL A 229 -11.95 17.38 11.53
C VAL A 229 -11.92 18.49 10.47
N VAL A 230 -10.88 18.52 9.64
CA VAL A 230 -10.72 19.53 8.57
C VAL A 230 -11.89 19.47 7.59
N GLU A 231 -12.28 18.27 7.15
CA GLU A 231 -13.41 18.06 6.25
C GLU A 231 -14.74 18.42 6.92
N GLY A 232 -14.89 18.15 8.22
CA GLY A 232 -16.04 18.59 9.02
C GLY A 232 -16.19 20.12 9.05
N VAL A 233 -15.09 20.85 9.28
CA VAL A 233 -15.08 22.31 9.24
C VAL A 233 -15.40 22.83 7.84
N ARG A 234 -14.73 22.29 6.81
CA ARG A 234 -14.94 22.67 5.41
C ARG A 234 -16.41 22.48 4.99
N ARG A 235 -17.01 21.34 5.35
CA ARG A 235 -18.41 21.01 5.07
C ARG A 235 -19.38 21.96 5.78
N SER A 236 -19.10 22.29 7.04
CA SER A 236 -19.92 23.26 7.80
C SER A 236 -19.94 24.64 7.14
N ILE A 237 -18.77 25.12 6.71
CA ILE A 237 -18.65 26.39 5.97
C ILE A 237 -19.41 26.32 4.64
N ALA A 238 -19.30 25.21 3.91
CA ALA A 238 -20.02 25.01 2.64
C ALA A 238 -21.55 25.02 2.82
N ILE A 239 -22.08 24.42 3.88
CA ILE A 239 -23.52 24.44 4.21
C ILE A 239 -23.98 25.85 4.53
N LYS A 240 -23.23 26.60 5.35
CA LYS A 240 -23.56 27.98 5.72
C LYS A 240 -23.56 28.90 4.49
N ASN A 241 -22.55 28.80 3.64
CA ASN A 241 -22.44 29.57 2.40
C ASN A 241 -23.51 29.17 1.38
N GLY A 242 -23.84 27.88 1.27
CA GLY A 242 -24.93 27.38 0.43
C GLY A 242 -26.31 27.84 0.89
N HIS A 243 -26.52 27.98 2.20
CA HIS A 243 -27.74 28.57 2.75
C HIS A 243 -27.83 30.08 2.44
N HIS A 244 -26.73 30.82 2.61
CA HIS A 244 -26.68 32.25 2.27
C HIS A 244 -26.91 32.50 0.78
N ARG A 245 -26.30 31.72 -0.13
CA ARG A 245 -26.54 31.85 -1.58
C ARG A 245 -28.01 31.62 -1.94
N ARG A 246 -28.66 30.60 -1.37
CA ARG A 246 -30.09 30.34 -1.59
C ARG A 246 -30.99 31.47 -1.07
N LEU A 247 -30.66 32.07 0.08
CA LEU A 247 -31.41 33.21 0.61
C LEU A 247 -31.26 34.46 -0.27
N ASN A 248 -30.05 34.75 -0.74
CA ASN A 248 -29.80 35.88 -1.62
C ASN A 248 -30.50 35.71 -2.98
N GLN A 249 -30.52 34.49 -3.53
CA GLN A 249 -31.23 34.19 -4.77
C GLN A 249 -32.76 34.35 -4.62
N LYS A 250 -33.33 33.90 -3.48
CA LYS A 250 -34.75 34.13 -3.15
C LYS A 250 -35.10 35.60 -2.90
N ARG A 251 -34.17 36.43 -2.42
CA ARG A 251 -34.39 37.88 -2.29
C ARG A 251 -34.41 38.55 -3.67
N ARG A 252 -33.43 38.27 -4.53
CA ARG A 252 -33.39 38.81 -5.90
C ARG A 252 -34.62 38.42 -6.73
N ALA A 253 -35.09 37.18 -6.63
CA ALA A 253 -36.32 36.77 -7.32
C ALA A 253 -37.54 37.60 -6.88
N ARG A 254 -37.69 37.84 -5.57
CA ARG A 254 -38.78 38.68 -5.04
C ARG A 254 -38.66 40.15 -5.43
N GLU A 255 -37.46 40.69 -5.52
CA GLU A 255 -37.23 42.06 -6.01
C GLU A 255 -37.64 42.21 -7.48
N LEU A 256 -37.31 41.22 -8.31
CA LEU A 256 -37.72 41.17 -9.71
C LEU A 256 -39.24 41.05 -9.88
N ASP A 257 -39.91 40.22 -9.07
CA ASP A 257 -41.37 40.09 -9.09
C ASP A 257 -42.07 41.42 -8.71
N VAL A 258 -41.52 42.17 -7.75
CA VAL A 258 -42.04 43.49 -7.34
C VAL A 258 -41.81 44.54 -8.43
N GLU A 259 -40.67 44.52 -9.11
CA GLU A 259 -40.39 45.40 -10.26
C GLU A 259 -41.35 45.12 -11.43
N GLN A 260 -41.60 43.85 -11.76
CA GLN A 260 -42.55 43.47 -12.80
C GLN A 260 -43.99 43.87 -12.45
N TYR A 261 -44.39 43.74 -11.18
CA TYR A 261 -45.71 44.19 -10.73
C TYR A 261 -45.88 45.72 -10.87
N LYS A 262 -44.84 46.50 -10.57
CA LYS A 262 -44.84 47.97 -10.78
C LYS A 262 -44.90 48.36 -12.25
N GLN A 263 -44.27 47.58 -13.14
CA GLN A 263 -44.31 47.85 -14.59
C GLN A 263 -45.63 47.44 -15.25
N GLY A 264 -46.35 46.44 -14.70
CA GLY A 264 -47.65 46.00 -15.22
C GLY A 264 -48.88 46.73 -14.65
N SER A 265 -48.68 47.69 -13.73
CA SER A 265 -49.75 48.49 -13.09
C SER A 265 -49.79 49.95 -13.55
N LEU A 266 -48.99 50.30 -14.58
CA LEU A 266 -49.01 51.54 -15.35
C LEU A 266 -49.63 51.28 -16.73
#